data_AF-A0A0F9RKI8-F1
#
_entry.id   AF-A0A0F9RKI8-F1
#
_cell.length_a   1.000
_cell.length_b   1.000
_cell.length_c   1.000
_cell.angle_alpha   90.00
_cell.angle_beta   90.00
_cell.angle_gamma   90.00
#
_symmetry.space_group_name_H-M   'P 1'
#
loop_
_entity.id
_entity.type
_entity.pdbx_description
1 polymer ?
#
loop_
_entity_poly.entity_id
_entity_poly.type
_entity_poly.pdbx_seq_one_letter_code
_entity_poly.pdbx_strand_id
1 'polypeptide(L)' 'MAIRTEQQAVITCDSCGNNWVEADYTQDKAKKAARKEGWSIGKYTTCPECIEATK' A
#
# COMPACT_ATOMS: atom_id res chain seq x y z
N MET A 1 -5.95 23.92 18.07
CA MET A 1 -5.98 22.44 18.00
C MET A 1 -5.11 22.04 16.82
N ALA A 2 -3.89 21.58 17.07
CA ALA A 2 -3.07 21.01 16.00
C ALA A 2 -3.67 19.63 15.71
N ILE A 3 -4.46 19.53 14.65
CA ILE A 3 -4.82 18.24 14.08
C ILE A 3 -3.49 17.69 13.58
N ARG A 4 -2.82 16.89 14.43
CA ARG A 4 -1.78 15.98 13.97
C ARG A 4 -2.52 15.09 12.98
N THR A 5 -2.49 15.46 11.70
CA THR A 5 -2.89 14.55 10.63
C THR A 5 -1.94 13.38 10.76
N GLU A 6 -2.39 12.35 11.47
CA GLU A 6 -1.79 11.03 11.45
C GLU A 6 -1.58 10.73 9.97
N GLN A 7 -0.32 10.76 9.51
CA GLN A 7 -0.01 10.41 8.12
C GLN A 7 -0.21 8.91 8.03
N GLN A 8 -1.44 8.54 7.72
CA GLN A 8 -1.80 7.17 7.39
C GLN A 8 -1.58 7.03 5.89
N ALA A 9 -0.64 6.18 5.52
CA ALA A 9 -0.42 5.85 4.13
C ALA A 9 -1.32 4.66 3.79
N VAL A 10 -2.32 4.93 2.96
CA VAL A 10 -3.20 3.90 2.42
C VAL A 10 -2.72 3.54 1.02
N ILE A 11 -2.48 2.25 0.80
CA ILE A 11 -2.11 1.67 -0.49
C ILE A 11 -3.23 0.71 -0.88
N THR A 12 -3.98 1.07 -1.90
CA THR A 12 -5.10 0.27 -2.41
C THR A 12 -4.65 -0.53 -3.62
N CYS A 13 -5.02 -1.80 -3.66
CA CYS A 13 -4.84 -2.65 -4.83
C CYS A 13 -5.92 -2.37 -5.87
N ASP A 14 -5.49 -2.14 -7.10
CA ASP A 14 -6.36 -1.85 -8.24
C ASP A 14 -7.10 -3.11 -8.74
N SER A 15 -6.53 -4.30 -8.53
CA SER A 15 -7.13 -5.58 -8.97
C SER A 15 -8.15 -6.14 -7.97
N CYS A 16 -7.80 -6.18 -6.67
CA CYS A 16 -8.63 -6.80 -5.63
C CYS A 16 -9.41 -5.77 -4.78
N GLY A 17 -9.06 -4.48 -4.85
CA GLY A 17 -9.60 -3.45 -3.93
C GLY A 17 -9.07 -3.56 -2.49
N ASN A 18 -8.13 -4.46 -2.22
CA ASN A 18 -7.57 -4.64 -0.88
C ASN A 18 -6.79 -3.39 -0.46
N ASN A 19 -6.93 -2.98 0.80
CA ASN A 19 -6.33 -1.77 1.33
C ASN A 19 -5.26 -2.13 2.36
N TRP A 20 -4.03 -1.71 2.10
CA TRP A 20 -2.95 -1.80 3.06
C TRP A 20 -2.78 -0.43 3.71
N VAL A 21 -3.00 -0.37 5.02
CA VAL A 21 -3.00 0.88 5.79
C VAL A 21 -1.86 0.81 6.79
N GLU A 22 -0.88 1.70 6.64
CA GLU A 22 0.21 1.87 7.61
C GLU A 22 0.07 3.21 8.32
N ALA A 23 -0.01 3.14 9.65
CA ALA A 23 -0.01 4.31 10.52
C ALA A 23 1.42 4.81 10.75
N ASP A 24 1.61 6.13 10.75
CA ASP A 24 2.91 6.80 10.99
C ASP A 24 3.93 6.67 9.83
N TYR A 25 3.50 6.19 8.66
CA TYR A 25 4.32 6.11 7.47
C TYR A 25 4.06 7.27 6.51
N THR A 26 5.13 7.88 6.00
CA THR A 26 5.03 8.71 4.79
C THR A 26 4.69 7.81 3.60
N GLN A 27 4.01 8.33 2.58
CA GLN A 27 3.67 7.56 1.37
C GLN A 27 4.89 6.85 0.75
N ASP A 28 6.09 7.44 0.78
CA ASP A 28 7.30 6.80 0.25
C ASP A 28 7.73 5.57 1.06
N LYS A 29 7.72 5.68 2.40
CA LYS A 29 8.06 4.55 3.27
C LYS A 29 7.02 3.44 3.15
N ALA A 30 5.73 3.78 3.09
CA ALA A 30 4.67 2.79 2.91
C ALA A 30 4.82 2.05 1.58
N LYS A 31 5.16 2.75 0.49
CA LYS A 31 5.43 2.12 -0.81
C LYS A 31 6.64 1.16 -0.74
N LYS A 32 7.70 1.51 -0.01
CA LYS A 32 8.84 0.60 0.20
C LYS A 32 8.46 -0.62 1.02
N ALA A 33 7.69 -0.43 2.10
CA ALA A 33 7.25 -1.51 2.97
C ALA A 33 6.29 -2.47 2.23
N ALA A 34 5.30 -1.93 1.53
CA ALA A 34 4.39 -2.72 0.69
C ALA A 34 5.15 -3.50 -0.40
N ARG A 35 6.14 -2.90 -1.08
CA ARG A 35 7.01 -3.63 -2.02
C ARG A 35 7.75 -4.79 -1.36
N LYS A 36 8.15 -4.64 -0.10
CA LYS A 36 8.83 -5.70 0.67
C LYS A 36 7.86 -6.80 1.09
N GLU A 37 6.60 -6.47 1.35
CA GLU A 37 5.49 -7.42 1.57
C GLU A 37 5.05 -8.13 0.27
N GLY A 38 5.63 -7.79 -0.88
CA GLY A 38 5.29 -8.42 -2.17
C GLY A 38 4.24 -7.68 -2.99
N TRP A 39 3.86 -6.45 -2.59
CA TRP A 39 3.01 -5.60 -3.42
C TRP A 39 3.79 -5.07 -4.63
N SER A 40 3.18 -5.12 -5.81
CA SER A 40 3.70 -4.46 -7.00
C SER A 40 3.19 -3.04 -7.05
N ILE A 41 4.06 -2.06 -6.77
CA ILE A 41 3.74 -0.64 -6.79
C ILE A 41 4.44 0.00 -7.97
N GLY A 42 3.70 0.22 -9.07
CA GLY A 42 4.18 0.82 -10.31
C GLY A 42 3.13 1.73 -10.94
N LYS A 43 2.75 1.44 -12.19
CA LYS A 43 1.64 2.12 -12.87
C LYS A 43 0.28 1.71 -12.31
N TYR A 44 0.18 0.46 -11.89
CA TYR A 44 -0.94 -0.10 -11.13
C TYR A 44 -0.38 -0.65 -9.81
N THR A 45 -1.19 -0.56 -8.76
CA THR A 45 -0.85 -1.14 -7.46
C THR A 45 -1.53 -2.50 -7.37
N THR A 46 -0.76 -3.57 -7.17
CA THR A 46 -1.31 -4.93 -7.10
C THR A 46 -0.89 -5.61 -5.79
N CYS A 47 -1.88 -6.18 -5.10
CA CYS A 47 -1.73 -6.97 -3.88
C CYS A 47 -0.96 -8.27 -4.20
N PRO A 48 -0.11 -8.79 -3.30
CA PRO A 48 0.63 -10.04 -3.50
C PRO A 48 -0.31 -11.20 -3.82
N GLU A 49 -1.48 -11.27 -3.18
CA GLU A 49 -2.51 -12.27 -3.46
C GLU A 49 -2.99 -12.25 -4.91
N CYS A 50 -3.20 -11.07 -5.50
CA CYS A 50 -3.54 -10.95 -6.91
C CYS A 50 -2.38 -11.36 -7.82
N ILE A 51 -1.14 -11.00 -7.45
CA ILE A 51 0.04 -11.36 -8.22
C ILE A 51 0.22 -12.87 -8.25
N GLU A 52 0.03 -13.54 -7.11
CA GLU A 52 0.06 -15.01 -7.02
C GLU A 52 -1.11 -15.66 -7.75
N ALA A 53 -2.33 -15.10 -7.66
CA ALA A 53 -3.50 -15.62 -8.37
C ALA A 53 -3.42 -15.46 -9.89
N THR A 54 -2.56 -14.58 -10.41
CA THR A 54 -2.35 -14.39 -11.86
C THR A 54 -1.31 -15.36 -12.44
N LYS A 55 -0.69 -16.21 -11.60
CA LYS A 55 0.39 -17.14 -11.99
C LYS A 55 -0.13 -18.54 -12.26
#